data_AF-J2SKV5-F1
#
_entry.id   AF-J2SKV5-F1
#
_cell.length_a   1.000
_cell.length_b   1.000
_cell.length_c   1.000
_cell.angle_alpha   90.00
_cell.angle_beta   90.00
_cell.angle_gamma   90.00
#
_symmetry.space_group_name_H-M   'P 1'
#
loop_
_entity.id
_entity.type
_entity.pdbx_description
1 polymer ?
#
loop_
_entity_poly.entity_id
_entity_poly.type
_entity_poly.pdbx_seq_one_letter_code
_entity_poly.pdbx_strand_id
1 'polypeptide(L)'
;MKRVFIGFVICLFLLNCTKKEKKIIKNKPYIISYENQKLQKYKDSLKESKSKLVLPSTKGFYGESQLIIDKKGDLYYYQKEYIQILCNYGQENDTLPHFLNLKPKDIVKVPQKSLNDFISENILTKEKNRQILIIASQNDTIKNDYLLNFLKSNIIQTYHIRKTTQEEDTVFKYKKNGEYYDFENIKWDKTKIKLPKYKT
;
A
#
# COMPACT_ATOMS: atom_id res chain seq x y z
N MET A 1 34.00 56.95 -15.18
CA MET A 1 33.78 55.96 -14.09
C MET A 1 32.31 55.76 -13.72
N LYS A 2 31.48 56.81 -13.55
CA LYS A 2 30.04 56.65 -13.20
C LYS A 2 29.21 55.80 -14.19
N ARG A 3 29.53 55.81 -15.49
CA ARG A 3 28.81 55.01 -16.52
C ARG A 3 29.09 53.51 -16.45
N VAL A 4 30.29 53.11 -16.01
CA VAL A 4 30.67 51.69 -15.82
C VAL A 4 29.99 51.12 -14.57
N PHE A 5 29.84 51.95 -13.55
CA PHE A 5 29.16 51.57 -12.30
C PHE A 5 27.66 51.29 -12.53
N ILE A 6 26.99 52.07 -13.39
CA ILE A 6 25.58 51.87 -13.73
C ILE A 6 25.36 50.53 -14.47
N GLY A 7 26.26 50.19 -15.41
CA GLY A 7 26.20 48.89 -16.09
C GLY A 7 26.41 47.71 -15.13
N PHE A 8 27.31 47.84 -14.16
CA PHE A 8 27.57 46.80 -13.17
C PHE A 8 26.39 46.60 -12.20
N VAL A 9 25.72 47.68 -11.79
CA VAL A 9 24.52 47.62 -10.93
C VAL A 9 23.33 47.01 -11.68
N ILE A 10 23.16 47.28 -12.98
CA ILE A 10 22.10 46.66 -13.80
C ILE A 10 22.32 45.15 -13.96
N CYS A 11 23.57 44.69 -14.12
CA CYS A 11 23.89 43.25 -14.15
C CYS A 11 23.59 42.54 -12.82
N LEU A 12 23.72 43.21 -11.68
CA LEU A 12 23.38 42.65 -10.37
C LEU A 12 21.86 42.44 -10.19
N PHE A 13 21.01 43.24 -10.84
CA PHE A 13 19.56 43.05 -10.83
C PHE A 13 19.07 41.90 -11.73
N LEU A 14 19.84 41.51 -12.74
CA LEU A 14 19.56 40.36 -13.61
C LEU A 14 20.01 39.01 -13.01
N LEU A 15 20.78 39.04 -11.92
CA LEU A 15 21.16 37.88 -11.10
C LEU A 15 20.13 37.53 -10.02
N ASN A 16 18.92 38.10 -10.08
CA ASN A 16 17.79 37.56 -9.34
C ASN A 16 17.46 36.18 -9.90
N CYS A 17 18.10 35.17 -9.31
CA CYS A 17 17.78 33.77 -9.43
C CYS A 17 16.28 33.63 -9.22
N THR A 18 15.52 33.53 -10.32
CA THR A 18 14.16 33.05 -10.27
C THR A 18 14.29 31.60 -9.81
N LYS A 19 14.08 31.39 -8.51
CA LYS A 19 13.96 30.07 -7.90
C LYS A 19 12.85 29.41 -8.71
N LYS A 20 13.22 28.54 -9.67
CA LYS A 20 12.27 27.75 -10.44
C LYS A 20 11.41 27.05 -9.41
N GLU A 21 10.20 27.53 -9.20
CA GLU A 21 9.22 26.81 -8.42
C GLU A 21 9.09 25.47 -9.12
N LYS A 22 9.61 24.41 -8.49
CA LYS A 22 9.36 23.05 -8.93
C LYS A 22 7.84 22.93 -8.92
N LYS A 23 7.21 22.98 -10.10
CA LYS A 23 5.81 22.62 -10.28
C LYS A 23 5.63 21.30 -9.55
N ILE A 24 4.96 21.33 -8.41
CA ILE A 24 4.65 20.11 -7.66
C ILE A 24 3.67 19.38 -8.55
N ILE A 25 4.17 18.39 -9.29
CA ILE A 25 3.34 17.49 -10.07
C ILE A 25 2.52 16.70 -9.06
N LYS A 26 1.31 17.17 -8.77
CA LYS A 26 0.38 16.47 -7.89
C LYS A 26 0.01 15.15 -8.55
N ASN A 27 0.08 14.06 -7.79
CA ASN A 27 -0.31 12.76 -8.33
C ASN A 27 -1.82 12.71 -8.52
N LYS A 28 -2.25 12.05 -9.60
CA LYS A 28 -3.65 11.65 -9.73
C LYS A 28 -3.98 10.72 -8.55
N PRO A 29 -5.08 10.94 -7.81
CA PRO A 29 -5.52 10.02 -6.77
C PRO A 29 -5.70 8.60 -7.31
N TYR A 30 -5.30 7.61 -6.52
CA TYR A 30 -5.57 6.21 -6.82
C TYR A 30 -6.92 5.81 -6.21
N ILE A 31 -7.81 5.19 -6.99
CA ILE A 31 -9.16 4.80 -6.53
C ILE A 31 -9.27 3.28 -6.63
N ILE A 32 -9.33 2.61 -5.48
CA ILE A 32 -9.22 1.15 -5.38
C ILE A 32 -10.39 0.46 -6.09
N SER A 33 -11.62 0.90 -5.82
CA SER A 33 -12.83 0.38 -6.48
C SER A 33 -12.77 0.48 -8.01
N TYR A 34 -12.29 1.61 -8.53
CA TYR A 34 -12.14 1.84 -9.97
C TYR A 34 -11.11 0.90 -10.60
N GLU A 35 -9.92 0.78 -10.00
CA GLU A 35 -8.87 -0.11 -10.53
C GLU A 35 -9.27 -1.58 -10.42
N ASN A 36 -9.99 -1.98 -9.36
CA ASN A 36 -10.56 -3.30 -9.23
C ASN A 36 -11.59 -3.60 -10.34
N GLN A 37 -12.47 -2.64 -10.65
CA GLN A 37 -13.45 -2.80 -11.72
C GLN A 37 -12.77 -2.92 -13.08
N LYS A 38 -11.73 -2.12 -13.33
CA LYS A 38 -10.94 -2.19 -14.57
C LYS A 38 -10.25 -3.54 -14.73
N LEU A 39 -9.62 -4.04 -13.65
CA LEU A 39 -9.01 -5.37 -13.64
C LEU A 39 -10.05 -6.48 -13.88
N GLN A 40 -11.24 -6.36 -13.28
CA GLN A 40 -12.31 -7.34 -13.47
C GLN A 40 -12.77 -7.39 -14.94
N LYS A 41 -13.05 -6.23 -15.56
CA LYS A 41 -13.41 -6.15 -16.99
C LYS A 41 -12.36 -6.77 -17.90
N TYR A 42 -11.07 -6.53 -17.62
CA TYR A 42 -9.98 -7.15 -18.36
C TYR A 42 -10.02 -8.68 -18.27
N LYS A 43 -10.21 -9.25 -17.06
CA LYS A 43 -10.33 -10.70 -16.91
C LYS A 43 -11.55 -11.28 -17.61
N ASP A 44 -12.68 -10.58 -17.54
CA ASP A 44 -13.91 -11.02 -18.18
C ASP A 44 -13.71 -11.08 -19.71
N SER A 45 -13.04 -10.09 -20.30
CA SER A 45 -12.69 -10.10 -21.73
C SER A 45 -11.77 -11.26 -22.13
N LEU A 46 -10.86 -11.70 -21.25
CA LEU A 46 -9.97 -12.84 -21.51
C LEU A 46 -10.69 -14.19 -21.41
N LYS A 47 -11.70 -14.30 -20.55
CA LYS A 47 -12.56 -15.50 -20.46
C LYS A 47 -13.40 -15.64 -21.72
N GLU A 48 -13.95 -14.53 -22.20
CA GLU A 48 -14.75 -14.49 -23.44
C GLU A 48 -13.91 -14.86 -24.66
N SER A 49 -12.62 -14.50 -24.69
CA SER A 49 -11.74 -14.77 -25.82
C SER A 49 -11.25 -16.24 -25.95
N LYS A 50 -11.71 -17.16 -25.09
CA LYS A 50 -11.26 -18.57 -24.99
C LYS A 50 -9.72 -18.75 -24.93
N SER A 51 -8.99 -17.71 -24.54
CA SER A 51 -7.54 -17.81 -24.45
C SER A 51 -7.19 -18.74 -23.28
N LYS A 52 -6.33 -19.75 -23.50
CA LYS A 52 -5.78 -20.62 -22.45
C LYS A 52 -4.73 -19.88 -21.59
N LEU A 53 -4.89 -18.58 -21.41
CA LEU A 53 -4.02 -17.80 -20.54
C LEU A 53 -4.42 -18.06 -19.09
N VAL A 54 -3.55 -18.79 -18.37
CA VAL A 54 -3.63 -18.89 -16.92
C VAL A 54 -3.33 -17.50 -16.35
N LEU A 55 -4.38 -16.79 -15.96
CA LEU A 55 -4.22 -15.50 -15.29
C LEU A 55 -3.63 -15.75 -13.90
N PRO A 56 -2.55 -15.05 -13.51
CA PRO A 56 -2.03 -15.15 -12.15
C PRO A 56 -3.15 -14.85 -11.14
N SER A 57 -3.24 -15.66 -10.08
CA SER A 57 -4.16 -15.42 -8.96
C SER A 57 -3.95 -13.99 -8.44
N THR A 58 -4.96 -13.14 -8.66
CA THR A 58 -4.82 -11.68 -8.48
C THR A 58 -5.13 -11.17 -7.07
N LYS A 59 -5.46 -12.04 -6.12
CA LYS A 59 -5.99 -11.61 -4.82
C LYS A 59 -5.39 -12.39 -3.66
N GLY A 60 -4.07 -12.31 -3.54
CA GLY A 60 -3.46 -12.51 -2.23
C GLY A 60 -3.89 -11.34 -1.34
N PHE A 61 -4.72 -11.60 -0.32
CA PHE A 61 -5.03 -10.59 0.70
C PHE A 61 -3.78 -10.17 1.47
N TYR A 62 -2.80 -11.06 1.55
CA TYR A 62 -1.61 -10.89 2.36
C TYR A 62 -0.36 -11.31 1.60
N GLY A 63 0.74 -10.66 1.94
CA GLY A 63 2.09 -11.06 1.56
C GLY A 63 2.94 -11.18 2.82
N GLU A 64 4.25 -11.10 2.69
CA GLU A 64 5.12 -10.99 3.85
C GLU A 64 5.10 -9.57 4.45
N SER A 65 5.01 -8.54 3.60
CA SER A 65 5.11 -7.13 3.99
C SER A 65 3.81 -6.37 3.70
N GLN A 66 3.30 -5.65 4.70
CA GLN A 66 2.01 -4.97 4.62
C GLN A 66 2.11 -3.52 5.09
N LEU A 67 1.63 -2.61 4.25
CA LEU A 67 1.49 -1.20 4.56
C LEU A 67 -0.01 -0.86 4.67
N ILE A 68 -0.45 -0.39 5.84
CA ILE A 68 -1.80 0.11 6.08
C ILE A 68 -1.82 1.64 5.97
N ILE A 69 -2.81 2.16 5.27
CA ILE A 69 -3.15 3.58 5.19
C ILE A 69 -4.44 3.79 5.94
N ASP A 70 -4.40 4.60 6.99
CA ASP A 70 -5.59 4.89 7.77
C ASP A 70 -6.51 5.92 7.08
N LYS A 71 -7.66 6.19 7.71
CA LYS A 71 -8.62 7.20 7.21
C LYS A 71 -8.03 8.61 7.07
N LYS A 72 -6.99 8.96 7.83
CA LYS A 72 -6.31 10.27 7.81
C LYS A 72 -5.13 10.31 6.82
N GLY A 73 -4.74 9.16 6.25
CA GLY A 73 -3.58 9.04 5.37
C GLY A 73 -2.26 8.80 6.11
N ASP A 74 -2.31 8.52 7.41
CA ASP A 74 -1.15 8.04 8.16
C ASP A 74 -0.80 6.61 7.74
N LEU A 75 0.50 6.31 7.76
CA LEU A 75 1.05 5.04 7.31
C LEU A 75 1.43 4.17 8.51
N TYR A 76 1.11 2.89 8.39
CA TYR A 76 1.43 1.86 9.38
C TYR A 76 1.93 0.62 8.66
N TYR A 77 2.74 -0.18 9.33
CA TYR A 77 3.34 -1.37 8.74
C TYR A 77 3.21 -2.55 9.70
N TYR A 78 2.98 -3.73 9.14
CA TYR A 78 3.19 -4.98 9.84
C TYR A 78 3.84 -5.98 8.90
N GLN A 79 4.48 -6.98 9.47
CA GLN A 79 5.09 -8.07 8.73
C GLN A 79 4.50 -9.39 9.20
N LYS A 80 4.28 -10.30 8.26
CA LYS A 80 3.93 -11.68 8.54
C LYS A 80 5.16 -12.57 8.39
N GLU A 81 5.10 -13.73 9.04
CA GLU A 81 6.01 -14.82 8.73
C GLU A 81 5.92 -15.17 7.23
N TYR A 82 7.08 -15.34 6.60
CA TYR A 82 7.15 -15.78 5.23
C TYR A 82 6.71 -17.24 5.14
N ILE A 83 5.57 -17.47 4.51
CA ILE A 83 5.15 -18.81 4.14
C ILE A 83 5.45 -18.94 2.65
N GLN A 84 6.37 -19.84 2.30
CA GLN A 84 6.65 -20.18 0.91
C GLN A 84 5.40 -20.87 0.34
N ILE A 85 4.48 -20.09 -0.21
CA ILE A 85 3.28 -20.60 -0.87
C ILE A 85 3.75 -21.22 -2.19
N LEU A 86 4.14 -22.50 -2.13
CA LEU A 86 4.59 -23.25 -3.29
C LEU A 86 3.51 -23.37 -4.36
N CYS A 87 2.22 -23.31 -3.99
CA CYS A 87 1.10 -23.15 -4.91
C CYS A 87 -0.13 -22.67 -4.11
N ASN A 88 -0.83 -21.63 -4.56
CA ASN A 88 -2.19 -21.28 -4.11
C ASN A 88 -3.24 -22.33 -4.57
N TYR A 89 -2.86 -23.61 -4.58
CA TYR A 89 -3.69 -24.70 -5.12
C TYR A 89 -4.97 -24.82 -4.29
N GLY A 90 -6.13 -24.57 -4.92
CA GLY A 90 -7.44 -24.60 -4.24
C GLY A 90 -7.85 -23.29 -3.54
N GLN A 91 -7.04 -22.23 -3.58
CA GLN A 91 -7.40 -20.89 -3.05
C GLN A 91 -7.60 -19.84 -4.16
N GLU A 92 -7.51 -20.24 -5.42
CA GLU A 92 -7.67 -19.36 -6.59
C GLU A 92 -9.03 -18.67 -6.69
N ASN A 93 -10.05 -19.22 -6.04
CA ASN A 93 -11.39 -18.65 -5.92
C ASN A 93 -11.75 -18.18 -4.51
N ASP A 94 -10.81 -18.20 -3.55
CA ASP A 94 -11.12 -17.71 -2.19
C ASP A 94 -11.28 -16.18 -2.24
N THR A 95 -12.47 -15.72 -1.89
CA THR A 95 -12.84 -14.31 -1.92
C THR A 95 -12.78 -13.67 -0.55
N LEU A 96 -12.55 -14.46 0.51
CA LEU A 96 -12.52 -13.97 1.88
C LEU A 96 -11.10 -13.98 2.44
N PRO A 97 -10.66 -12.89 3.10
CA PRO A 97 -9.40 -12.90 3.82
C PRO A 97 -9.45 -13.91 4.97
N HIS A 98 -8.39 -14.71 5.10
CA HIS A 98 -8.18 -15.52 6.28
C HIS A 98 -7.85 -14.66 7.50
N PHE A 99 -8.32 -15.10 8.67
CA PHE A 99 -7.92 -14.52 9.95
C PHE A 99 -6.43 -14.79 10.22
N LEU A 100 -5.70 -13.74 10.58
CA LEU A 100 -4.26 -13.75 10.81
C LEU A 100 -3.87 -13.81 12.28
N ASN A 101 -4.82 -13.59 13.18
CA ASN A 101 -4.57 -13.34 14.58
C ASN A 101 -3.64 -12.15 14.83
N LEU A 102 -3.75 -11.11 13.98
CA LEU A 102 -2.99 -9.88 14.07
C LEU A 102 -3.25 -9.20 15.42
N LYS A 103 -2.18 -8.71 16.07
CA LYS A 103 -2.26 -8.01 17.36
C LYS A 103 -1.89 -6.54 17.20
N PRO A 104 -2.39 -5.64 18.08
CA PRO A 104 -2.02 -4.22 18.07
C PRO A 104 -0.51 -3.96 18.15
N LYS A 105 0.23 -4.83 18.82
CA LYS A 105 1.69 -4.74 18.98
C LYS A 105 2.47 -5.03 17.68
N ASP A 106 1.87 -5.77 16.75
CA ASP A 106 2.54 -6.19 15.50
C ASP A 106 2.55 -5.08 14.46
N ILE A 107 1.71 -4.05 14.64
CA ILE A 107 1.59 -2.91 13.74
C ILE A 107 2.47 -1.78 14.27
N VAL A 108 3.29 -1.18 13.43
CA VAL A 108 4.13 -0.01 13.77
C VAL A 108 3.73 1.20 12.92
N LYS A 109 3.86 2.42 13.46
CA LYS A 109 3.61 3.65 12.68
C LYS A 109 4.84 3.98 11.85
N VAL A 110 4.65 4.30 10.58
CA VAL A 110 5.72 4.70 9.66
C VAL A 110 5.59 6.19 9.36
N PRO A 111 6.58 7.03 9.72
CA PRO A 111 6.59 8.42 9.30
C PRO A 111 6.62 8.55 7.77
N GLN A 112 5.78 9.42 7.20
CA GLN A 112 5.67 9.55 5.74
C GLN A 112 7.01 9.92 5.07
N LYS A 113 7.84 10.74 5.73
CA LYS A 113 9.15 11.17 5.22
C LYS A 113 10.17 10.03 5.16
N SER A 114 10.02 9.01 6.00
CA SER A 114 10.93 7.86 6.05
C SER A 114 10.37 6.64 5.32
N LEU A 115 9.26 6.77 4.59
CA LEU A 115 8.61 5.63 3.93
C LEU A 115 9.57 4.89 2.99
N ASN A 116 10.33 5.64 2.18
CA ASN A 116 11.23 5.05 1.19
C ASN A 116 12.33 4.23 1.88
N ASP A 117 12.99 4.81 2.87
CA ASP A 117 14.08 4.17 3.60
C ASP A 117 13.56 2.95 4.36
N PHE A 118 12.44 3.13 5.08
CA PHE A 118 11.79 2.06 5.84
C PHE A 118 11.44 0.86 4.94
N ILE A 119 10.80 1.10 3.79
CA ILE A 119 10.43 0.02 2.87
C ILE A 119 11.67 -0.60 2.21
N SER A 120 12.69 0.20 1.89
CA SER A 120 13.93 -0.31 1.30
C SER A 120 14.62 -1.28 2.25
N GLU A 121 14.77 -0.90 3.52
CA GLU A 121 15.41 -1.72 4.54
C GLU A 121 14.60 -2.98 4.88
N ASN A 122 13.27 -2.89 4.92
CA ASN A 122 12.41 -4.00 5.35
C ASN A 122 11.96 -4.92 4.21
N ILE A 123 12.12 -4.52 2.94
CA ILE A 123 11.63 -5.31 1.79
C ILE A 123 12.74 -5.61 0.79
N LEU A 124 13.55 -4.64 0.37
CA LEU A 124 14.53 -4.84 -0.71
C LEU A 124 15.73 -5.68 -0.28
N THR A 125 15.96 -5.80 1.02
CA THR A 125 16.99 -6.67 1.61
C THR A 125 16.60 -8.16 1.54
N LYS A 126 15.34 -8.48 1.22
CA LYS A 126 14.83 -9.85 1.09
C LYS A 126 15.11 -10.43 -0.29
N GLU A 127 15.02 -11.76 -0.40
CA GLU A 127 15.07 -12.48 -1.68
C GLU A 127 14.05 -11.92 -2.68
N LYS A 128 14.38 -11.96 -3.98
CA LYS A 128 13.62 -11.22 -5.01
C LYS A 128 12.13 -11.57 -5.07
N ASN A 129 11.80 -12.84 -4.91
CA ASN A 129 10.44 -13.39 -4.85
C ASN A 129 9.65 -12.98 -3.59
N ARG A 130 10.34 -12.47 -2.56
CA ARG A 130 9.77 -11.97 -1.29
C ARG A 130 9.60 -10.46 -1.26
N GLN A 131 10.08 -9.76 -2.29
CA GLN A 131 9.97 -8.30 -2.44
C GLN A 131 8.58 -7.85 -2.89
N ILE A 132 7.54 -8.30 -2.18
CA ILE A 132 6.13 -8.03 -2.47
C ILE A 132 5.56 -7.15 -1.37
N LEU A 133 4.96 -6.02 -1.76
CA LEU A 133 4.29 -5.10 -0.84
C LEU A 133 2.78 -5.14 -1.01
N ILE A 134 2.04 -5.50 0.04
CA ILE A 134 0.59 -5.33 0.07
C ILE A 134 0.27 -3.99 0.72
N ILE A 135 -0.52 -3.17 0.03
CA ILE A 135 -0.94 -1.83 0.48
C ILE A 135 -2.43 -1.88 0.76
N ALA A 136 -2.81 -1.83 2.02
CA ALA A 136 -4.19 -1.82 2.48
C ALA A 136 -4.63 -0.40 2.84
N SER A 137 -5.83 0.02 2.43
CA SER A 137 -6.34 1.36 2.74
C SER A 137 -7.74 1.33 3.33
N GLN A 138 -7.92 2.07 4.43
CA GLN A 138 -9.24 2.29 5.04
C GLN A 138 -10.15 3.17 4.17
N ASN A 139 -9.58 3.98 3.29
CA ASN A 139 -10.29 4.81 2.30
C ASN A 139 -10.27 4.14 0.92
N ASP A 140 -11.29 4.40 0.10
CA ASP A 140 -11.28 3.91 -1.30
C ASP A 140 -10.33 4.72 -2.18
N THR A 141 -10.20 6.01 -1.90
CA THR A 141 -9.28 6.92 -2.59
C THR A 141 -8.01 7.14 -1.78
N ILE A 142 -6.86 6.96 -2.40
CA ILE A 142 -5.54 7.27 -1.86
C ILE A 142 -5.03 8.56 -2.54
N LYS A 143 -4.76 9.58 -1.71
CA LYS A 143 -4.24 10.90 -2.14
C LYS A 143 -2.85 11.20 -1.58
N ASN A 144 -2.20 10.23 -0.95
CA ASN A 144 -0.90 10.42 -0.31
C ASN A 144 0.20 10.57 -1.37
N ASP A 145 0.65 11.80 -1.61
CA ASP A 145 1.66 12.09 -2.65
C ASP A 145 3.00 11.40 -2.40
N TYR A 146 3.42 11.21 -1.14
CA TYR A 146 4.65 10.49 -0.82
C TYR A 146 4.56 9.04 -1.28
N LEU A 147 3.47 8.36 -0.94
CA LEU A 147 3.24 6.97 -1.36
C LEU A 147 3.11 6.86 -2.88
N LEU A 148 2.34 7.75 -3.53
CA LEU A 148 2.15 7.69 -4.98
C LEU A 148 3.45 7.97 -5.75
N ASN A 149 4.29 8.90 -5.26
CA ASN A 149 5.63 9.12 -5.80
C ASN A 149 6.54 7.91 -5.57
N PHE A 150 6.48 7.29 -4.39
CA PHE A 150 7.20 6.06 -4.10
C PHE A 150 6.83 4.94 -5.09
N LEU A 151 5.54 4.71 -5.35
CA LEU A 151 5.10 3.69 -6.30
C LEU A 151 5.57 3.98 -7.73
N LYS A 152 5.63 5.27 -8.13
CA LYS A 152 6.15 5.69 -9.44
C LYS A 152 7.66 5.51 -9.58
N SER A 153 8.40 5.55 -8.48
CA SER A 153 9.86 5.34 -8.50
C SER A 153 10.26 3.92 -8.93
N ASN A 154 9.30 2.97 -8.90
CA ASN A 154 9.49 1.58 -9.28
C ASN A 154 10.58 0.83 -8.48
N ILE A 155 10.88 1.31 -7.27
CA ILE A 155 11.79 0.65 -6.32
C ILE A 155 11.25 -0.74 -5.95
N ILE A 156 9.94 -0.83 -5.66
CA ILE A 156 9.23 -2.10 -5.46
C ILE A 156 8.47 -2.42 -6.75
N GLN A 157 8.88 -3.51 -7.42
CA GLN A 157 8.31 -3.94 -8.69
C GLN A 157 6.97 -4.66 -8.53
N THR A 158 6.74 -5.28 -7.37
CA THR A 158 5.54 -6.09 -7.11
C THR A 158 4.81 -5.55 -5.90
N TYR A 159 3.67 -4.92 -6.14
CA TYR A 159 2.77 -4.48 -5.09
C TYR A 159 1.31 -4.72 -5.47
N HIS A 160 0.46 -4.85 -4.46
CA HIS A 160 -0.98 -4.96 -4.63
C HIS A 160 -1.68 -3.97 -3.70
N ILE A 161 -2.62 -3.18 -4.23
CA ILE A 161 -3.38 -2.19 -3.46
C ILE A 161 -4.80 -2.70 -3.28
N ARG A 162 -5.28 -2.73 -2.03
CA ARG A 162 -6.63 -3.15 -1.67
C ARG A 162 -7.22 -2.34 -0.52
N LYS A 163 -8.51 -2.56 -0.25
CA LYS A 163 -9.15 -2.12 0.98
C LYS A 163 -8.62 -2.93 2.17
N THR A 164 -8.62 -2.34 3.36
CA THR A 164 -8.36 -3.06 4.61
C THR A 164 -9.34 -4.22 4.81
N THR A 165 -8.86 -5.28 5.46
CA THR A 165 -9.72 -6.40 5.89
C THR A 165 -10.46 -6.05 7.18
N GLN A 166 -11.49 -6.83 7.53
CA GLN A 166 -12.20 -6.64 8.80
C GLN A 166 -11.26 -6.75 10.00
N GLU A 167 -10.33 -7.70 9.98
CA GLU A 167 -9.34 -7.87 11.05
C GLU A 167 -8.40 -6.67 11.15
N GLU A 168 -7.85 -6.21 10.03
CA GLU A 168 -6.99 -5.02 10.03
C GLU A 168 -7.71 -3.81 10.62
N ASP A 169 -8.93 -3.52 10.17
CA ASP A 169 -9.72 -2.40 10.69
C ASP A 169 -10.02 -2.54 12.19
N THR A 170 -10.31 -3.76 12.64
CA THR A 170 -10.62 -4.06 14.04
C THR A 170 -9.39 -3.88 14.91
N VAL A 171 -8.31 -4.61 14.64
CA VAL A 171 -7.06 -4.56 15.42
C VAL A 171 -6.50 -3.14 15.47
N PHE A 172 -6.59 -2.44 14.35
CA PHE A 172 -6.09 -1.09 14.23
C PHE A 172 -6.89 -0.07 15.07
N LYS A 173 -8.20 -0.28 15.24
CA LYS A 173 -9.03 0.50 16.19
C LYS A 173 -8.49 0.35 17.62
N TYR A 174 -8.25 -0.87 18.07
CA TYR A 174 -7.70 -1.13 19.41
C TYR A 174 -6.32 -0.51 19.59
N LYS A 175 -5.45 -0.64 18.58
CA LYS A 175 -4.12 0.01 18.60
C LYS A 175 -4.21 1.51 18.82
N LYS A 176 -5.10 2.20 18.10
CA LYS A 176 -5.23 3.65 18.17
C LYS A 176 -5.78 4.14 19.50
N ASN A 177 -6.70 3.38 20.09
CA ASN A 177 -7.34 3.75 21.34
C ASN A 177 -6.52 3.32 22.57
N GLY A 178 -5.49 2.48 22.39
CA GLY A 178 -4.74 1.89 23.52
C GLY A 178 -5.58 0.92 24.34
N GLU A 179 -6.63 0.35 23.75
CA GLU A 179 -7.55 -0.57 24.41
C GLU A 179 -7.00 -2.01 24.42
N TYR A 180 -7.37 -2.78 25.44
CA TYR A 180 -7.06 -4.21 25.48
C TYR A 180 -7.75 -4.94 24.33
N TYR A 181 -6.98 -5.74 23.58
CA TYR A 181 -7.46 -6.49 22.43
C TYR A 181 -7.47 -7.99 22.72
N ASP A 182 -8.65 -8.57 22.58
CA ASP A 182 -8.87 -10.01 22.57
C ASP A 182 -9.80 -10.37 21.40
N PHE A 183 -9.33 -11.26 20.53
CA PHE A 183 -10.03 -11.60 19.30
C PHE A 183 -11.26 -12.47 19.54
N GLU A 184 -11.30 -13.21 20.66
CA GLU A 184 -12.44 -14.07 21.03
C GLU A 184 -13.66 -13.24 21.42
N ASN A 185 -13.43 -12.04 21.96
CA ASN A 185 -14.49 -11.10 22.35
C ASN A 185 -15.02 -10.26 21.18
N ILE A 186 -14.46 -10.40 19.98
CA ILE A 186 -14.90 -9.66 18.79
C ILE A 186 -15.99 -10.44 18.06
N LYS A 187 -17.12 -9.77 17.80
CA LYS A 187 -18.17 -10.30 16.91
C LYS A 187 -17.75 -10.17 15.44
N TRP A 188 -17.07 -11.20 14.93
CA TRP A 188 -16.62 -11.27 13.54
C TRP A 188 -17.77 -11.44 12.54
N ASP A 189 -17.66 -10.75 11.40
CA ASP A 189 -18.61 -10.89 10.29
C ASP A 189 -18.10 -12.00 9.38
N LYS A 190 -18.65 -13.20 9.54
CA LYS A 190 -18.22 -14.41 8.80
C LYS A 190 -18.41 -14.29 7.28
N THR A 191 -19.13 -13.27 6.80
CA THR A 191 -19.24 -12.97 5.36
C THR A 191 -18.06 -12.16 4.82
N LYS A 192 -17.20 -11.64 5.68
CA LYS A 192 -16.05 -10.78 5.34
C LYS A 192 -14.71 -11.33 5.78
N ILE A 193 -14.70 -12.38 6.60
CA ILE A 193 -13.49 -13.02 7.10
C ILE A 193 -13.68 -14.52 7.28
N LYS A 194 -12.64 -15.28 6.96
CA LYS A 194 -12.59 -16.72 7.17
C LYS A 194 -11.83 -17.04 8.45
N LEU A 195 -12.59 -17.32 9.51
CA LEU A 195 -12.06 -17.74 10.80
C LEU A 195 -11.47 -19.16 10.74
N PRO A 196 -10.47 -19.49 11.56
CA PRO A 196 -9.99 -20.85 11.71
C PRO A 196 -11.14 -21.77 12.16
N LYS A 197 -11.22 -22.95 11.55
CA LYS A 197 -12.10 -24.02 12.03
C LYS A 197 -11.38 -24.71 13.19
N TYR A 198 -11.60 -24.27 14.41
CA TYR A 198 -11.22 -25.10 15.55
C TYR A 198 -12.12 -26.34 15.53
N LYS A 199 -11.53 -27.54 15.51
CA LYS A 199 -12.25 -28.74 15.92
C LYS A 199 -12.42 -28.59 17.44
N THR A 200 -13.61 -28.21 17.88
CA THR A 200 -14.08 -28.53 19.23
C THR A 200 -14.09 -30.03 19.42
#